data_AF-A0A944Y589-F1
#
_entry.id   AF-A0A944Y589-F1
#
_cell.length_a   1.000
_cell.length_b   1.000
_cell.length_c   1.000
_cell.angle_alpha   90.00
_cell.angle_beta   90.00
_cell.angle_gamma   90.00
#
_symmetry.space_group_name_H-M   'P 1'
#
loop_
_entity.id
_entity.type
_entity.pdbx_description
1 polymer ?
#
loop_
_entity_poly.entity_id
_entity_poly.type
_entity_poly.pdbx_seq_one_letter_code
_entity_poly.pdbx_strand_id
1 'polypeptide(L)'
;MASDSSLQSGFSPAQVLKQTWATIKELPRNDESKFRLLTTFKIVSIPIVTLAVLSAFLWLLLTMDLYFFEAHGVAGLKDFKSTYFDYVLQNLVEMFPWLCLFLIMVVVIGMYISVLIMRPFKLIGDYCEGFLENEDSQYDPDFFTDLKLLTRFSEFFFTTIGNAKVYQELKPLEIPKKYTRIHQPVFESGFMIQYSLFIIIISIATAVGIMVIGVETHDLIISLAQRTLPPNKIIHFFLDKQKDTLAIILWGIVALQVVLYGALALHLYQYVASPAFGIFATMRSFLKGNYSSRVHLIGHYYLRGQCRKFNKYLDYIQKKWTEDKSPMARTSDSD
;
A
#
# COMPACT_ATOMS: atom_id res chain seq x y z
N MET A 1 32.40 14.64 24.26
CA MET A 1 31.54 15.27 23.23
C MET A 1 31.84 14.63 21.89
N ALA A 2 31.18 13.53 21.59
CA ALA A 2 31.12 12.95 20.26
C ALA A 2 29.63 12.73 20.00
N SER A 3 29.02 13.62 19.22
CA SER A 3 27.64 13.51 18.80
C SER A 3 27.58 12.45 17.70
N ASP A 4 27.12 11.26 18.06
CA ASP A 4 26.86 10.19 17.10
C ASP A 4 25.59 10.56 16.31
N SER A 5 25.79 11.10 15.12
CA SER A 5 24.76 11.52 14.18
C SER A 5 24.22 10.32 13.38
N SER A 6 23.74 9.29 14.07
CA SER A 6 23.29 8.03 13.45
C SER A 6 21.79 7.94 13.15
N LEU A 7 21.01 9.00 13.39
CA LEU A 7 19.55 9.00 13.18
C LEU A 7 19.05 10.10 12.24
N GLN A 8 19.77 10.27 11.11
CA GLN A 8 19.16 10.80 9.89
C GLN A 8 19.42 9.81 8.74
N SER A 9 18.82 8.62 8.84
CA SER A 9 18.76 7.70 7.71
C SER A 9 17.75 8.20 6.69
N GLY A 10 18.16 9.19 5.90
CA GLY A 10 17.51 9.49 4.64
C GLY A 10 17.39 8.19 3.84
N PHE A 11 16.16 7.80 3.53
CA PHE A 11 15.84 6.60 2.75
C PHE A 11 16.48 6.71 1.36
N SER A 12 17.71 6.20 1.23
CA SER A 12 18.39 6.14 -0.07
C SER A 12 17.68 5.09 -0.95
N PRO A 13 17.45 5.37 -2.25
CA PRO A 13 16.92 4.38 -3.19
C PRO A 13 17.69 3.04 -3.16
N ALA A 14 19.00 3.09 -2.87
CA ALA A 14 19.84 1.91 -2.73
C ALA A 14 19.50 1.08 -1.47
N GLN A 15 19.12 1.73 -0.36
CA GLN A 15 18.66 1.03 0.85
C GLN A 15 17.31 0.37 0.61
N VAL A 16 16.40 1.03 -0.11
CA VAL A 16 15.12 0.44 -0.51
C VAL A 16 15.37 -0.81 -1.33
N LEU A 17 16.19 -0.76 -2.38
CA LEU A 17 16.53 -1.92 -3.21
C LEU A 17 17.16 -3.07 -2.41
N LYS A 18 18.13 -2.77 -1.54
CA LYS A 18 18.78 -3.77 -0.68
C LYS A 18 17.78 -4.43 0.27
N GLN A 19 16.88 -3.64 0.85
CA GLN A 19 15.81 -4.12 1.71
C GLN A 19 14.79 -4.96 0.94
N THR A 20 14.47 -4.61 -0.31
CA THR A 20 13.61 -5.41 -1.19
C THR A 20 14.21 -6.80 -1.44
N TRP A 21 15.50 -6.87 -1.77
CA TRP A 21 16.19 -8.15 -1.99
C TRP A 21 16.28 -9.02 -0.73
N ALA A 22 16.56 -8.42 0.43
CA ALA A 22 16.55 -9.14 1.70
C ALA A 22 15.15 -9.66 2.05
N THR A 23 14.13 -8.83 1.84
CA THR A 23 12.71 -9.21 2.05
C THR A 23 12.33 -10.36 1.12
N ILE A 24 12.84 -10.40 -0.12
CA ILE A 24 12.60 -11.48 -1.08
C ILE A 24 13.15 -12.83 -0.60
N LYS A 25 14.29 -12.85 0.09
CA LYS A 25 14.89 -14.09 0.60
C LYS A 25 14.18 -14.64 1.84
N GLU A 26 13.54 -13.79 2.65
CA GLU A 26 12.85 -14.18 3.90
C GLU A 26 11.34 -14.48 3.71
N LEU A 27 10.88 -14.47 2.46
CA LEU A 27 9.47 -14.59 2.04
C LEU A 27 8.61 -15.63 2.78
N PRO A 28 9.06 -16.89 2.97
CA PRO A 28 8.15 -17.94 3.39
C PRO A 28 7.79 -17.87 4.88
N ARG A 29 8.63 -17.23 5.71
CA ARG A 29 8.58 -17.36 7.17
C ARG A 29 8.08 -16.13 7.93
N ASN A 30 8.19 -14.93 7.36
CA ASN A 30 7.81 -13.70 8.05
C ASN A 30 6.41 -13.19 7.63
N ASP A 31 5.50 -13.08 8.60
CA ASP A 31 4.14 -12.55 8.44
C ASP A 31 4.15 -11.12 7.85
N GLU A 32 5.16 -10.30 8.20
CA GLU A 32 5.33 -8.97 7.61
C GLU A 32 5.68 -9.02 6.13
N SER A 33 6.63 -9.87 5.73
CA SER A 33 7.07 -9.98 4.32
C SER A 33 5.92 -10.46 3.43
N LYS A 34 5.11 -11.41 3.90
CA LYS A 34 3.91 -11.87 3.21
C LYS A 34 2.91 -10.72 3.00
N PHE A 35 2.69 -9.89 4.02
CA PHE A 35 1.82 -8.74 3.90
C PHE A 35 2.34 -7.71 2.90
N ARG A 36 3.65 -7.43 2.91
CA ARG A 36 4.27 -6.50 1.94
C ARG A 36 4.02 -6.96 0.52
N LEU A 37 4.31 -8.23 0.23
CA LEU A 37 4.11 -8.78 -1.10
C LEU A 37 2.65 -8.82 -1.53
N LEU A 38 1.74 -9.25 -0.66
CA LEU A 38 0.32 -9.30 -1.01
C LEU A 38 -0.22 -7.90 -1.29
N THR A 39 0.25 -6.89 -0.54
CA THR A 39 -0.11 -5.49 -0.78
C THR A 39 0.45 -5.00 -2.11
N THR A 40 1.73 -5.24 -2.38
CA THR A 40 2.38 -4.92 -3.66
C THR A 40 1.70 -5.60 -4.83
N PHE A 41 1.39 -6.89 -4.70
CA PHE A 41 0.71 -7.68 -5.72
C PHE A 41 -0.68 -7.10 -6.03
N LYS A 42 -1.47 -6.70 -5.01
CA LYS A 42 -2.77 -6.03 -5.21
C LYS A 42 -2.64 -4.71 -5.97
N ILE A 43 -1.57 -3.95 -5.73
CA ILE A 43 -1.31 -2.68 -6.44
C ILE A 43 -0.92 -2.94 -7.90
N VAL A 44 -0.05 -3.93 -8.14
CA VAL A 44 0.46 -4.30 -9.48
C VAL A 44 -0.58 -5.05 -10.30
N SER A 45 -1.52 -5.75 -9.68
CA SER A 45 -2.56 -6.49 -10.40
C SER A 45 -3.51 -5.57 -11.16
N ILE A 46 -3.73 -4.34 -10.70
CA ILE A 46 -4.63 -3.39 -11.37
C ILE A 46 -4.16 -3.06 -12.80
N PRO A 47 -2.93 -2.56 -13.04
CA PRO A 47 -2.47 -2.25 -14.39
C PRO A 47 -2.42 -3.50 -15.27
N ILE A 48 -2.07 -4.66 -14.71
CA ILE A 48 -2.08 -5.93 -15.44
C ILE A 48 -3.49 -6.28 -15.91
N VAL A 49 -4.48 -6.20 -15.03
CA VAL A 49 -5.88 -6.49 -15.36
C VAL A 49 -6.41 -5.50 -16.39
N THR A 50 -6.15 -4.21 -16.24
CA THR A 50 -6.63 -3.19 -17.19
C THR A 50 -5.94 -3.31 -18.55
N LEU A 51 -4.66 -3.64 -18.58
CA LEU A 51 -3.94 -3.94 -19.83
C LEU A 51 -4.44 -5.22 -20.48
N ALA A 52 -4.78 -6.26 -19.72
CA ALA A 52 -5.37 -7.48 -20.28
C ALA A 52 -6.74 -7.19 -20.91
N VAL A 53 -7.57 -6.37 -20.27
CA VAL A 53 -8.85 -5.90 -20.83
C VAL A 53 -8.61 -5.08 -22.10
N LEU A 54 -7.65 -4.15 -22.10
CA LEU A 54 -7.27 -3.39 -23.29
C LEU A 54 -6.83 -4.31 -24.44
N SER A 55 -5.94 -5.27 -24.17
CA SER A 55 -5.46 -6.22 -25.18
C SER A 55 -6.59 -7.02 -25.80
N ALA A 56 -7.60 -7.42 -25.01
CA ALA A 56 -8.78 -8.11 -25.55
C ALA A 56 -9.59 -7.22 -26.51
N PHE A 57 -9.80 -5.95 -26.17
CA PHE A 57 -10.49 -5.00 -27.06
C PHE A 57 -9.67 -4.66 -28.31
N LEU A 58 -8.36 -4.45 -28.17
CA LEU A 58 -7.47 -4.21 -29.30
C LEU A 58 -7.43 -5.42 -30.23
N TRP A 59 -7.39 -6.64 -29.70
CA TRP A 59 -7.45 -7.86 -30.51
C TRP A 59 -8.73 -7.93 -31.36
N LEU A 60 -9.89 -7.59 -30.76
CA LEU A 60 -11.15 -7.53 -31.47
C LEU A 60 -11.14 -6.45 -32.56
N LEU A 61 -10.64 -5.26 -32.24
CA LEU A 61 -10.51 -4.15 -33.19
C LEU A 61 -9.63 -4.56 -34.38
N LEU A 62 -8.44 -5.13 -34.11
CA LEU A 62 -7.52 -5.59 -35.13
C LEU A 62 -8.12 -6.68 -36.02
N THR A 63 -8.93 -7.57 -35.46
CA THR A 63 -9.63 -8.62 -36.21
C THR A 63 -10.70 -8.03 -37.11
N MET A 64 -11.46 -7.05 -36.63
CA MET A 64 -12.47 -6.34 -37.43
C MET A 64 -11.83 -5.57 -38.58
N ASP A 65 -10.68 -4.93 -38.34
CA ASP A 65 -9.93 -4.24 -39.38
C ASP A 65 -9.40 -5.19 -40.43
N LEU A 66 -8.87 -6.34 -40.03
CA LEU A 66 -8.45 -7.37 -40.99
C LEU A 66 -9.60 -7.76 -41.93
N TYR A 67 -10.80 -8.02 -41.39
CA TYR A 67 -11.97 -8.33 -42.20
C TYR A 67 -12.39 -7.15 -43.09
N PHE A 68 -12.27 -5.92 -42.59
CA PHE A 68 -12.50 -4.72 -43.38
C PHE A 68 -11.53 -4.63 -44.56
N PHE A 69 -10.23 -4.87 -44.36
CA PHE A 69 -9.22 -4.91 -45.41
C PHE A 69 -9.52 -6.00 -46.45
N GLU A 70 -9.82 -7.22 -45.99
CA GLU A 70 -10.15 -8.34 -46.87
C GLU A 70 -11.36 -8.02 -47.76
N ALA A 71 -12.41 -7.43 -47.18
CA ALA A 71 -13.63 -7.04 -47.89
C ALA A 71 -13.40 -5.93 -48.96
N HIS A 72 -12.37 -5.09 -48.78
CA HIS A 72 -12.05 -3.99 -49.70
C HIS A 72 -10.98 -4.35 -50.74
N GLY A 73 -10.82 -5.63 -51.04
CA GLY A 73 -10.02 -6.11 -52.17
C GLY A 73 -8.60 -6.58 -51.81
N VAL A 74 -8.25 -6.60 -50.53
CA VAL A 74 -6.93 -7.07 -50.07
C VAL A 74 -6.90 -8.60 -49.86
N ALA A 75 -8.06 -9.26 -49.87
CA ALA A 75 -8.18 -10.71 -49.67
C ALA A 75 -7.43 -11.59 -50.70
N GLY A 76 -7.09 -11.05 -51.87
CA GLY A 76 -6.36 -11.77 -52.92
C GLY A 76 -4.84 -11.83 -52.70
N LEU A 77 -4.30 -11.06 -51.76
CA LEU A 77 -2.87 -11.07 -51.44
C LEU A 77 -2.56 -12.24 -50.52
N LYS A 78 -1.80 -13.21 -51.03
CA LYS A 78 -1.23 -14.29 -50.19
C LYS A 78 -0.45 -13.65 -49.04
N ASP A 79 -0.61 -14.20 -47.84
CA ASP A 79 0.11 -13.80 -46.62
C ASP A 79 -0.19 -12.37 -46.12
N PHE A 80 -1.26 -11.71 -46.59
CA PHE A 80 -1.64 -10.40 -46.07
C PHE A 80 -1.98 -10.45 -44.57
N LYS A 81 -2.72 -11.47 -44.14
CA LYS A 81 -3.11 -11.64 -42.74
C LYS A 81 -1.90 -11.74 -41.79
N SER A 82 -0.90 -12.55 -42.13
CA SER A 82 0.31 -12.67 -41.31
C SER A 82 1.07 -11.35 -41.30
N THR A 83 1.27 -10.73 -42.47
CA THR A 83 1.95 -9.44 -42.60
C THR A 83 1.25 -8.33 -41.79
N TYR A 84 -0.08 -8.33 -41.78
CA TYR A 84 -0.91 -7.39 -41.01
C TYR A 84 -0.63 -7.50 -39.50
N PHE A 85 -0.72 -8.72 -38.96
CA PHE A 85 -0.47 -8.93 -37.53
C PHE A 85 0.98 -8.71 -37.17
N ASP A 86 1.93 -9.14 -38.01
CA ASP A 86 3.36 -8.92 -37.77
C ASP A 86 3.68 -7.43 -37.70
N TYR A 87 3.12 -6.62 -38.60
CA TYR A 87 3.32 -5.16 -38.59
C TYR A 87 2.81 -4.50 -37.31
N VAL A 88 1.60 -4.87 -36.84
CA VAL A 88 1.03 -4.28 -35.62
C VAL A 88 1.72 -4.81 -34.35
N LEU A 89 1.97 -6.13 -34.30
CA LEU A 89 2.60 -6.76 -33.13
C LEU A 89 4.05 -6.32 -32.96
N GLN A 90 4.78 -6.03 -34.05
CA GLN A 90 6.15 -5.52 -33.96
C GLN A 90 6.21 -4.25 -33.09
N ASN A 91 5.30 -3.31 -33.29
CA ASN A 91 5.31 -2.07 -32.50
C ASN A 91 4.91 -2.31 -31.04
N LEU A 92 3.97 -3.21 -30.79
CA LEU A 92 3.63 -3.61 -29.40
C LEU A 92 4.82 -4.28 -28.70
N VAL A 93 5.61 -5.06 -29.44
CA VAL A 93 6.86 -5.67 -28.93
C VAL A 93 7.91 -4.59 -28.64
N GLU A 94 8.01 -3.53 -29.44
CA GLU A 94 8.90 -2.39 -29.17
C GLU A 94 8.50 -1.60 -27.90
N MET A 95 7.21 -1.56 -27.57
CA MET A 95 6.70 -0.97 -26.33
C MET A 95 6.89 -1.85 -25.09
N PHE A 96 7.08 -3.16 -25.27
CA PHE A 96 7.14 -4.12 -24.18
C PHE A 96 8.22 -3.83 -23.11
N PRO A 97 9.46 -3.42 -23.45
CA PRO A 97 10.47 -3.05 -22.46
C PRO A 97 10.03 -1.89 -21.56
N TRP A 98 9.34 -0.88 -22.12
CA TRP A 98 8.82 0.26 -21.38
C TRP A 98 7.72 -0.17 -20.42
N LEU A 99 6.86 -1.09 -20.84
CA LEU A 99 5.83 -1.69 -19.98
C LEU A 99 6.46 -2.49 -18.82
N CYS A 100 7.49 -3.29 -19.09
CA CYS A 100 8.22 -4.00 -18.04
C CYS A 100 8.86 -3.05 -17.04
N LEU A 101 9.52 -1.99 -17.52
CA LEU A 101 10.12 -0.96 -16.66
C LEU A 101 9.06 -0.27 -15.80
N PHE A 102 7.91 0.08 -16.39
CA PHE A 102 6.78 0.65 -15.66
C PHE A 102 6.30 -0.28 -14.54
N LEU A 103 6.09 -1.57 -14.84
CA LEU A 103 5.64 -2.55 -13.83
C LEU A 103 6.66 -2.74 -12.70
N ILE A 104 7.97 -2.72 -13.01
CA ILE A 104 9.03 -2.74 -11.98
C ILE A 104 8.92 -1.52 -11.06
N MET A 105 8.70 -0.33 -11.62
CA MET A 105 8.50 0.89 -10.83
C MET A 105 7.25 0.79 -9.94
N VAL A 106 6.15 0.25 -10.46
CA VAL A 106 4.92 0.01 -9.68
C VAL A 106 5.17 -0.98 -8.54
N VAL A 107 5.95 -2.04 -8.76
CA VAL A 107 6.36 -2.99 -7.72
C VAL A 107 7.15 -2.28 -6.61
N VAL A 108 8.11 -1.43 -6.96
CA VAL A 108 8.92 -0.68 -5.98
C VAL A 108 8.04 0.26 -5.15
N ILE A 109 7.14 1.02 -5.79
CA ILE A 109 6.21 1.91 -5.08
C ILE A 109 5.23 1.11 -4.21
N GLY A 110 4.73 -0.03 -4.70
CA GLY A 110 3.86 -0.91 -3.92
C GLY A 110 4.53 -1.46 -2.66
N MET A 111 5.81 -1.84 -2.77
CA MET A 111 6.61 -2.26 -1.62
C MET A 111 6.78 -1.10 -0.63
N TYR A 112 7.06 0.11 -1.12
CA TYR A 112 7.16 1.30 -0.27
C TYR A 112 5.85 1.59 0.48
N ILE A 113 4.70 1.59 -0.20
CA ILE A 113 3.38 1.79 0.41
C ILE A 113 3.13 0.74 1.51
N SER A 114 3.50 -0.52 1.27
CA SER A 114 3.31 -1.58 2.25
C SER A 114 4.14 -1.37 3.53
N VAL A 115 5.34 -0.80 3.41
CA VAL A 115 6.18 -0.44 4.56
C VAL A 115 5.59 0.76 5.30
N LEU A 116 5.13 1.77 4.56
CA LEU A 116 4.49 2.96 5.11
C LEU A 116 3.27 2.60 5.98
N ILE A 117 2.42 1.68 5.51
CA ILE A 117 1.26 1.15 6.23
C ILE A 117 1.62 0.54 7.60
N MET A 118 2.77 -0.13 7.70
CA MET A 118 3.20 -0.80 8.94
C MET A 118 4.01 0.10 9.88
N ARG A 119 4.57 1.20 9.37
CA ARG A 119 5.48 2.11 10.07
C ARG A 119 5.00 2.52 11.48
N PRO A 120 3.78 3.04 11.69
CA PRO A 120 3.36 3.50 13.03
C PRO A 120 3.35 2.37 14.07
N PHE A 121 3.02 1.15 13.65
CA PHE A 121 2.99 -0.01 14.54
C PHE A 121 4.39 -0.49 14.92
N LYS A 122 5.34 -0.39 13.98
CA LYS A 122 6.75 -0.69 14.24
C LYS A 122 7.36 0.28 15.23
N LEU A 123 7.12 1.58 15.05
CA LEU A 123 7.60 2.61 16.00
C LEU A 123 7.13 2.34 17.44
N ILE A 124 5.86 1.96 17.62
CA ILE A 124 5.32 1.59 18.94
C ILE A 124 5.99 0.31 19.46
N GLY A 125 6.09 -0.73 18.63
CA GLY A 125 6.65 -2.02 19.05
C GLY A 125 8.14 -1.93 19.38
N ASP A 126 8.92 -1.24 18.56
CA ASP A 126 10.37 -1.06 18.72
C ASP A 126 10.68 -0.21 19.96
N TYR A 127 9.89 0.86 20.22
CA TYR A 127 9.99 1.60 21.48
C TYR A 127 9.74 0.69 22.70
N CYS A 128 8.70 -0.13 22.65
CA CYS A 128 8.38 -1.06 23.75
C CYS A 128 9.48 -2.10 23.99
N GLU A 129 10.15 -2.56 22.94
CA GLU A 129 11.28 -3.49 23.04
C GLU A 129 12.51 -2.80 23.63
N GLY A 130 12.90 -1.63 23.11
CA GLY A 130 14.03 -0.86 23.64
C GLY A 130 13.85 -0.47 25.11
N PHE A 131 12.62 -0.15 25.52
CA PHE A 131 12.33 0.12 26.93
C PHE A 131 12.57 -1.10 27.83
N LEU A 132 12.25 -2.31 27.35
CA LEU A 132 12.45 -3.56 28.10
C LEU A 132 13.93 -3.94 28.20
N GLU A 133 14.73 -3.57 27.20
CA GLU A 133 16.17 -3.83 27.14
C GLU A 133 16.99 -2.83 28.00
N ASN A 134 16.33 -1.90 28.70
CA ASN A 134 16.92 -0.79 29.45
C ASN A 134 17.78 0.15 28.59
N GLU A 135 17.49 0.22 27.29
CA GLU A 135 18.01 1.31 26.47
C GLU A 135 17.26 2.60 26.84
N ASP A 136 17.97 3.72 26.95
CA ASP A 136 17.38 5.08 27.05
C ASP A 136 16.70 5.41 25.71
N SER A 137 15.62 4.69 25.45
CA SER A 137 14.78 4.83 24.27
C SER A 137 13.81 5.98 24.51
N GLN A 138 14.00 7.05 23.76
CA GLN A 138 13.01 8.12 23.69
C GLN A 138 11.98 7.74 22.63
N TYR A 139 10.69 7.79 22.99
CA TYR A 139 9.63 7.69 21.99
C TYR A 139 9.66 8.97 21.17
N ASP A 140 10.30 8.92 20.00
CA ASP A 140 10.31 10.00 19.03
C ASP A 140 9.42 9.63 17.84
N PRO A 141 8.13 10.00 17.89
CA PRO A 141 7.28 9.87 16.74
C PRO A 141 7.70 10.91 15.72
N ASP A 142 8.55 10.46 14.80
CA ASP A 142 9.02 11.24 13.66
C ASP A 142 7.86 12.02 13.01
N PHE A 143 8.11 13.25 12.55
CA PHE A 143 7.10 14.22 12.09
C PHE A 143 6.17 13.67 10.99
N PHE A 144 6.62 12.63 10.28
CA PHE A 144 5.89 11.88 9.25
C PHE A 144 5.08 10.68 9.78
N THR A 145 4.76 10.63 11.09
CA THR A 145 3.89 9.57 11.64
C THR A 145 2.42 9.94 11.41
N ASP A 146 1.95 9.63 10.21
CA ASP A 146 0.69 10.07 9.59
C ASP A 146 -0.61 9.73 10.34
N LEU A 147 -0.57 8.85 11.36
CA LEU A 147 -1.69 8.56 12.25
C LEU A 147 -1.69 9.51 13.46
N LYS A 148 -2.06 10.78 13.24
CA LYS A 148 -1.99 11.83 14.28
C LYS A 148 -2.64 11.44 15.60
N LEU A 149 -3.77 10.74 15.57
CA LEU A 149 -4.46 10.29 16.78
C LEU A 149 -3.64 9.23 17.53
N LEU A 150 -3.25 8.15 16.82
CA LEU A 150 -2.52 7.05 17.44
C LEU A 150 -1.18 7.53 17.98
N THR A 151 -0.47 8.36 17.21
CA THR A 151 0.82 8.94 17.60
C THR A 151 0.69 9.79 18.86
N ARG A 152 -0.19 10.80 18.87
CA ARG A 152 -0.41 11.67 20.03
C ARG A 152 -0.91 10.94 21.26
N PHE A 153 -1.69 9.87 21.05
CA PHE A 153 -2.15 9.05 22.16
C PHE A 153 -1.05 8.14 22.69
N SER A 154 -0.20 7.59 21.81
CA SER A 154 0.98 6.82 22.19
C SER A 154 1.96 7.68 22.98
N GLU A 155 2.25 8.90 22.55
CA GLU A 155 3.05 9.88 23.31
C GLU A 155 2.47 10.08 24.71
N PHE A 156 1.19 10.46 24.78
CA PHE A 156 0.49 10.67 26.05
C PHE A 156 0.57 9.43 26.95
N PHE A 157 0.35 8.25 26.37
CA PHE A 157 0.43 6.98 27.06
C PHE A 157 1.83 6.73 27.63
N PHE A 158 2.88 6.79 26.80
CA PHE A 158 4.25 6.52 27.22
C PHE A 158 4.79 7.56 28.20
N THR A 159 4.46 8.84 28.04
CA THR A 159 4.80 9.87 29.04
C THR A 159 4.11 9.59 30.37
N THR A 160 2.85 9.17 30.35
CA THR A 160 2.11 8.85 31.59
C THR A 160 2.73 7.66 32.31
N ILE A 161 3.08 6.61 31.58
CA ILE A 161 3.78 5.44 32.12
C ILE A 161 5.20 5.81 32.61
N GLY A 162 5.91 6.68 31.89
CA GLY A 162 7.21 7.22 32.31
C GLY A 162 7.14 7.97 33.63
N ASN A 163 6.08 8.76 33.85
CA ASN A 163 5.84 9.42 35.14
C ASN A 163 5.52 8.39 36.25
N ALA A 164 4.75 7.35 35.95
CA ALA A 164 4.47 6.26 36.90
C ALA A 164 5.76 5.52 37.34
N LYS A 165 6.77 5.42 36.48
CA LYS A 165 8.11 4.90 36.83
C LYS A 165 8.79 5.74 37.91
N VAL A 166 8.65 7.08 37.86
CA VAL A 166 9.24 8.00 38.84
C VAL A 166 8.56 7.86 40.20
N TYR A 167 7.23 7.73 40.21
CA TYR A 167 6.44 7.60 41.44
C TYR A 167 6.29 6.15 41.95
N GLN A 168 6.81 5.17 41.19
CA GLN A 168 6.71 3.73 41.46
C GLN A 168 5.28 3.23 41.70
N GLU A 169 4.29 3.87 41.08
CA GLU A 169 2.88 3.54 41.28
C GLU A 169 2.05 3.79 40.02
N LEU A 170 1.24 2.80 39.64
CA LEU A 170 0.23 2.94 38.60
C LEU A 170 -1.12 3.32 39.21
N LYS A 171 -1.50 4.59 39.07
CA LYS A 171 -2.85 5.04 39.43
C LYS A 171 -3.76 5.11 38.20
N PRO A 172 -5.02 4.67 38.32
CA PRO A 172 -6.02 4.94 37.30
C PRO A 172 -6.08 6.44 36.99
N LEU A 173 -6.06 6.79 35.71
CA LEU A 173 -6.04 8.17 35.26
C LEU A 173 -7.30 8.50 34.47
N GLU A 174 -7.85 9.70 34.71
CA GLU A 174 -8.93 10.23 33.91
C GLU A 174 -8.43 10.59 32.50
N ILE A 175 -8.88 9.82 31.52
CA ILE A 175 -8.51 10.04 30.12
C ILE A 175 -9.12 11.37 29.63
N PRO A 176 -8.34 12.24 28.95
CA PRO A 176 -8.86 13.48 28.39
C PRO A 176 -10.13 13.27 27.55
N LYS A 177 -11.12 14.17 27.69
CA LYS A 177 -12.44 14.08 27.01
C LYS A 177 -12.34 13.91 25.48
N LYS A 178 -11.24 14.36 24.86
CA LYS A 178 -10.95 14.18 23.43
C LYS A 178 -10.77 12.71 23.02
N TYR A 179 -10.23 11.86 23.90
CA TYR A 179 -9.94 10.45 23.61
C TYR A 179 -11.02 9.49 24.12
N THR A 180 -11.88 9.94 25.04
CA THR A 180 -12.99 9.13 25.56
C THR A 180 -14.13 8.97 24.56
N ARG A 181 -14.35 9.95 23.68
CA ARG A 181 -15.42 9.92 22.66
C ARG A 181 -15.17 8.95 21.51
N ILE A 182 -13.98 8.38 21.42
CA ILE A 182 -13.56 7.55 20.28
C ILE A 182 -13.94 6.09 20.55
N HIS A 183 -14.99 5.61 19.89
CA HIS A 183 -15.52 4.25 20.06
C HIS A 183 -15.35 3.37 18.81
N GLN A 184 -14.89 3.95 17.71
CA GLN A 184 -14.67 3.27 16.43
C GLN A 184 -13.39 3.82 15.78
N PRO A 185 -12.82 3.12 14.77
CA PRO A 185 -11.70 3.62 13.99
C PRO A 185 -11.99 5.03 13.45
N VAL A 186 -11.15 5.98 13.81
CA VAL A 186 -11.27 7.37 13.35
C VAL A 186 -10.69 7.46 11.95
N PHE A 187 -11.35 8.24 11.08
CA PHE A 187 -10.82 8.52 9.76
C PHE A 187 -9.64 9.49 9.84
N GLU A 188 -8.44 9.04 9.49
CA GLU A 188 -7.19 9.81 9.51
C GLU A 188 -6.91 10.37 8.11
N SER A 189 -7.41 11.57 7.85
CA SER A 189 -7.35 12.19 6.52
C SER A 189 -5.92 12.43 6.03
N GLY A 190 -5.00 12.80 6.92
CA GLY A 190 -3.59 13.00 6.57
C GLY A 190 -2.95 11.74 5.99
N PHE A 191 -3.08 10.63 6.72
CA PHE A 191 -2.64 9.31 6.26
C PHE A 191 -3.31 8.94 4.93
N MET A 192 -4.65 9.08 4.85
CA MET A 192 -5.40 8.79 3.62
C MET A 192 -4.84 9.54 2.41
N ILE A 193 -4.66 10.86 2.55
CA ILE A 193 -4.22 11.72 1.46
C ILE A 193 -2.82 11.32 1.00
N GLN A 194 -1.89 11.07 1.92
CA GLN A 194 -0.51 10.76 1.57
C GLN A 194 -0.38 9.47 0.78
N TYR A 195 -0.97 8.36 1.22
CA TYR A 195 -0.87 7.12 0.45
C TYR A 195 -1.76 7.16 -0.81
N SER A 196 -2.89 7.86 -0.77
CA SER A 196 -3.75 8.02 -1.96
C SER A 196 -3.03 8.82 -3.04
N LEU A 197 -2.15 9.75 -2.69
CA LEU A 197 -1.33 10.48 -3.65
C LEU A 197 -0.41 9.54 -4.45
N PHE A 198 0.24 8.55 -3.81
CA PHE A 198 1.01 7.53 -4.52
C PHE A 198 0.12 6.67 -5.44
N ILE A 199 -1.06 6.29 -4.97
CA ILE A 199 -2.04 5.53 -5.77
C ILE A 199 -2.50 6.35 -6.99
N ILE A 200 -2.77 7.64 -6.81
CA ILE A 200 -3.17 8.55 -7.90
C ILE A 200 -2.04 8.69 -8.93
N ILE A 201 -0.78 8.85 -8.49
CA ILE A 201 0.37 8.93 -9.41
C ILE A 201 0.46 7.67 -10.26
N ILE A 202 0.37 6.48 -9.65
CA ILE A 202 0.37 5.22 -10.39
C ILE A 202 -0.83 5.17 -11.34
N SER A 203 -2.01 5.58 -10.88
CA SER A 203 -3.23 5.58 -11.69
C SER A 203 -3.10 6.49 -12.91
N ILE A 204 -2.56 7.71 -12.76
CA ILE A 204 -2.33 8.63 -13.88
C ILE A 204 -1.33 8.01 -14.86
N ALA A 205 -0.23 7.46 -14.37
CA ALA A 205 0.79 6.84 -15.22
C ALA A 205 0.23 5.64 -16.01
N THR A 206 -0.57 4.77 -15.37
CA THR A 206 -1.24 3.66 -16.06
C THR A 206 -2.24 4.17 -17.09
N ALA A 207 -3.02 5.19 -16.77
CA ALA A 207 -4.00 5.76 -17.69
C ALA A 207 -3.32 6.35 -18.93
N VAL A 208 -2.22 7.08 -18.75
CA VAL A 208 -1.39 7.58 -19.86
C VAL A 208 -0.86 6.41 -20.70
N GLY A 209 -0.33 5.37 -20.07
CA GLY A 209 0.15 4.18 -20.80
C GLY A 209 -0.95 3.50 -21.64
N ILE A 210 -2.16 3.35 -21.08
CA ILE A 210 -3.33 2.82 -21.80
C ILE A 210 -3.69 3.69 -23.01
N MET A 211 -3.71 5.01 -22.83
CA MET A 211 -4.02 5.95 -23.90
C MET A 211 -2.97 5.91 -25.01
N VAL A 212 -1.68 5.90 -24.66
CA VAL A 212 -0.58 5.82 -25.64
C VAL A 212 -0.65 4.54 -26.45
N ILE A 213 -0.76 3.37 -25.80
CA ILE A 213 -0.86 2.06 -26.48
C ILE A 213 -2.07 2.05 -27.43
N GLY A 214 -3.21 2.53 -26.95
CA GLY A 214 -4.44 2.58 -27.76
C GLY A 214 -4.30 3.46 -28.99
N VAL A 215 -3.86 4.71 -28.81
CA VAL A 215 -3.70 5.68 -29.91
C VAL A 215 -2.65 5.22 -30.92
N GLU A 216 -1.48 4.76 -30.46
CA GLU A 216 -0.43 4.26 -31.37
C GLU A 216 -0.92 3.06 -32.19
N THR A 217 -1.65 2.12 -31.57
CA THR A 217 -2.21 0.98 -32.30
C THR A 217 -3.17 1.45 -33.41
N HIS A 218 -4.00 2.47 -33.14
CA HIS A 218 -4.92 3.03 -34.14
C HIS A 218 -4.20 3.77 -35.28
N ASP A 219 -3.19 4.57 -34.95
CA ASP A 219 -2.41 5.30 -35.95
C ASP A 219 -1.69 4.34 -36.92
N LEU A 220 -1.28 3.16 -36.43
CA LEU A 220 -0.71 2.10 -37.29
C LEU A 220 -1.72 1.51 -38.25
N ILE A 221 -2.94 1.30 -37.80
CA ILE A 221 -4.04 0.79 -38.64
C ILE A 221 -4.36 1.82 -39.73
N ILE A 222 -4.46 3.10 -39.38
CA ILE A 222 -4.66 4.18 -40.36
C ILE A 222 -3.50 4.21 -41.36
N SER A 223 -2.27 4.16 -40.87
CA SER A 223 -1.07 4.21 -41.72
C SER A 223 -1.02 3.04 -42.69
N LEU A 224 -1.40 1.84 -42.23
CA LEU A 224 -1.51 0.68 -43.07
C LEU A 224 -2.64 0.85 -44.10
N ALA A 225 -3.80 1.37 -43.68
CA ALA A 225 -4.92 1.62 -44.57
C ALA A 225 -4.61 2.58 -45.71
N GLN A 226 -3.90 3.67 -45.42
CA GLN A 226 -3.49 4.65 -46.42
C GLN A 226 -2.51 4.07 -47.45
N ARG A 227 -1.75 3.02 -47.08
CA ARG A 227 -0.77 2.36 -47.96
C ARG A 227 -1.38 1.25 -48.81
N THR A 228 -2.41 0.57 -48.30
CA THR A 228 -2.96 -0.64 -48.93
C THR A 228 -4.27 -0.38 -49.66
N LEU A 229 -5.08 0.59 -49.23
CA LEU A 229 -6.38 0.87 -49.80
C LEU A 229 -6.37 2.14 -50.66
N PRO A 230 -7.10 2.17 -51.78
CA PRO A 230 -7.25 3.37 -52.57
C PRO A 230 -8.01 4.45 -51.77
N PRO A 231 -7.69 5.74 -51.96
CA PRO A 231 -8.35 6.81 -51.24
C PRO A 231 -9.85 6.83 -51.54
N ASN A 232 -10.66 6.59 -50.52
CA ASN A 232 -12.12 6.57 -50.62
C ASN A 232 -12.73 7.24 -49.39
N LYS A 233 -13.71 8.14 -49.61
CA LYS A 233 -14.44 8.85 -48.55
C LYS A 233 -15.08 7.90 -47.53
N ILE A 234 -15.57 6.74 -47.98
CA ILE A 234 -16.22 5.75 -47.12
C ILE A 234 -15.20 5.12 -46.15
N ILE A 235 -13.99 4.83 -46.64
CA ILE A 235 -12.90 4.25 -45.84
C ILE A 235 -12.46 5.25 -44.77
N HIS A 236 -12.26 6.52 -45.15
CA HIS A 236 -11.93 7.57 -44.18
C HIS A 236 -13.02 7.74 -43.11
N PHE A 237 -14.29 7.75 -43.52
CA PHE A 237 -15.40 7.83 -42.58
C PHE A 237 -15.43 6.65 -41.60
N PHE A 238 -15.15 5.43 -42.08
CA PHE A 238 -15.05 4.24 -41.23
C PHE A 238 -13.92 4.36 -40.20
N LEU A 239 -12.71 4.74 -40.63
CA LEU A 239 -11.54 4.88 -39.75
C LEU A 239 -11.73 5.99 -38.70
N ASP A 240 -12.40 7.09 -39.07
CA ASP A 240 -12.77 8.14 -38.12
C ASP A 240 -13.77 7.64 -37.07
N LYS A 241 -14.79 6.87 -37.48
CA LYS A 241 -15.76 6.29 -36.54
C LYS A 241 -15.15 5.22 -35.65
N GLN A 242 -14.16 4.49 -36.15
CA GLN A 242 -13.37 3.58 -35.34
C GLN A 242 -12.58 4.33 -34.27
N LYS A 243 -11.96 5.47 -34.61
CA LYS A 243 -11.27 6.32 -33.63
C LYS A 243 -12.18 6.73 -32.48
N ASP A 244 -13.40 7.18 -32.80
CA ASP A 244 -14.41 7.55 -31.80
C ASP A 244 -14.74 6.35 -30.90
N THR A 245 -14.91 5.17 -31.50
CA THR A 245 -15.23 3.93 -30.78
C THR A 245 -14.09 3.51 -29.85
N LEU A 246 -12.85 3.57 -30.32
CA LEU A 246 -11.67 3.27 -29.52
C LEU A 246 -11.54 4.25 -28.36
N ALA A 247 -11.78 5.55 -28.59
CA ALA A 247 -11.73 6.55 -27.52
C ALA A 247 -12.74 6.22 -26.40
N ILE A 248 -13.96 5.80 -26.74
CA ILE A 248 -14.97 5.36 -25.76
C ILE A 248 -14.46 4.16 -24.95
N ILE A 249 -13.87 3.17 -25.61
CA ILE A 249 -13.30 1.98 -24.97
C ILE A 249 -12.17 2.39 -24.01
N LEU A 250 -11.22 3.22 -24.46
CA LEU A 250 -10.09 3.68 -23.65
C LEU A 250 -10.56 4.44 -22.41
N TRP A 251 -11.51 5.37 -22.54
CA TRP A 251 -12.08 6.07 -21.40
C TRP A 251 -12.84 5.13 -20.45
N GLY A 252 -13.52 4.11 -20.97
CA GLY A 252 -14.15 3.07 -20.16
C GLY A 252 -13.15 2.27 -19.33
N ILE A 253 -12.01 1.90 -19.91
CA ILE A 253 -10.93 1.19 -19.20
C ILE A 253 -10.28 2.10 -18.16
N VAL A 254 -10.01 3.37 -18.48
CA VAL A 254 -9.49 4.36 -17.52
C VAL A 254 -10.46 4.54 -16.34
N ALA A 255 -11.76 4.63 -16.61
CA ALA A 255 -12.77 4.72 -15.56
C ALA A 255 -12.77 3.46 -14.66
N LEU A 256 -12.72 2.26 -15.25
CA LEU A 256 -12.59 1.00 -14.50
C LEU A 256 -11.33 1.01 -13.62
N GLN A 257 -10.20 1.46 -14.16
CA GLN A 257 -8.94 1.56 -13.44
C GLN A 257 -9.05 2.48 -12.22
N VAL A 258 -9.66 3.66 -12.37
CA VAL A 258 -9.88 4.62 -11.27
C VAL A 258 -10.75 3.99 -10.18
N VAL A 259 -11.81 3.26 -10.55
CA VAL A 259 -12.67 2.55 -9.59
C VAL A 259 -11.88 1.48 -8.84
N LEU A 260 -11.06 0.68 -9.53
CA LEU A 260 -10.24 -0.36 -8.91
C LEU A 260 -9.22 0.23 -7.92
N TYR A 261 -8.55 1.32 -8.29
CA TYR A 261 -7.62 2.01 -7.39
C TYR A 261 -8.32 2.68 -6.21
N GLY A 262 -9.50 3.26 -6.41
CA GLY A 262 -10.33 3.80 -5.33
C GLY A 262 -10.74 2.72 -4.32
N ALA A 263 -11.20 1.56 -4.82
CA ALA A 263 -11.53 0.41 -3.98
C ALA A 263 -10.30 -0.11 -3.22
N LEU A 264 -9.16 -0.22 -3.90
CA LEU A 264 -7.90 -0.63 -3.27
C LEU A 264 -7.47 0.36 -2.18
N ALA A 265 -7.57 1.67 -2.41
CA ALA A 265 -7.22 2.69 -1.44
C ALA A 265 -8.06 2.57 -0.15
N LEU A 266 -9.38 2.39 -0.28
CA LEU A 266 -10.27 2.16 0.87
C LEU A 266 -9.95 0.85 1.60
N HIS A 267 -9.67 -0.21 0.86
CA HIS A 267 -9.31 -1.49 1.44
C HIS A 267 -7.96 -1.45 2.17
N LEU A 268 -6.94 -0.75 1.64
CA LEU A 268 -5.67 -0.52 2.34
C LEU A 268 -5.83 0.37 3.58
N TYR A 269 -6.74 1.35 3.54
CA TYR A 269 -7.08 2.16 4.71
C TYR A 269 -7.50 1.29 5.90
N GLN A 270 -8.38 0.32 5.64
CA GLN A 270 -8.93 -0.56 6.68
C GLN A 270 -7.86 -1.43 7.34
N TYR A 271 -6.78 -1.77 6.63
CA TYR A 271 -5.63 -2.44 7.24
C TYR A 271 -4.95 -1.56 8.29
N VAL A 272 -4.99 -0.24 8.19
CA VAL A 272 -4.34 0.63 9.18
C VAL A 272 -5.30 1.05 10.29
N ALA A 273 -6.50 1.49 9.91
CA ALA A 273 -7.45 2.07 10.85
C ALA A 273 -7.90 1.09 11.94
N SER A 274 -8.17 -0.17 11.58
CA SER A 274 -8.67 -1.19 12.52
C SER A 274 -7.62 -1.57 13.59
N PRO A 275 -6.36 -1.92 13.23
CA PRO A 275 -5.30 -2.11 14.21
C PRO A 275 -4.98 -0.89 15.06
N ALA A 276 -4.94 0.31 14.46
CA ALA A 276 -4.67 1.55 15.16
C ALA A 276 -5.70 1.77 16.28
N PHE A 277 -6.98 1.55 15.97
CA PHE A 277 -8.04 1.61 16.97
C PHE A 277 -7.88 0.54 18.05
N GLY A 278 -7.52 -0.70 17.70
CA GLY A 278 -7.28 -1.76 18.67
C GLY A 278 -6.19 -1.42 19.69
N ILE A 279 -5.04 -0.93 19.21
CA ILE A 279 -3.93 -0.49 20.08
C ILE A 279 -4.33 0.70 20.94
N PHE A 280 -4.96 1.71 20.35
CA PHE A 280 -5.50 2.87 21.05
C PHE A 280 -6.47 2.47 22.17
N ALA A 281 -7.41 1.56 21.88
CA ALA A 281 -8.40 1.09 22.84
C ALA A 281 -7.74 0.35 24.01
N THR A 282 -6.72 -0.47 23.75
CA THR A 282 -5.96 -1.15 24.80
C THR A 282 -5.17 -0.17 25.67
N MET A 283 -4.42 0.76 25.08
CA MET A 283 -3.70 1.82 25.82
C MET A 283 -4.66 2.59 26.73
N ARG A 284 -5.83 2.95 26.20
CA ARG A 284 -6.86 3.67 26.96
C ARG A 284 -7.45 2.85 28.10
N SER A 285 -7.73 1.57 27.87
CA SER A 285 -8.24 0.65 28.89
C SER A 285 -7.22 0.45 30.01
N PHE A 286 -5.95 0.29 29.65
CA PHE A 286 -4.83 0.14 30.57
C PHE A 286 -4.69 1.35 31.51
N LEU A 287 -4.68 2.57 30.97
CA LEU A 287 -4.60 3.81 31.77
C LEU A 287 -5.82 4.04 32.68
N LYS A 288 -6.98 3.46 32.35
CA LYS A 288 -8.17 3.51 33.22
C LYS A 288 -8.11 2.53 34.40
N GLY A 289 -7.01 1.79 34.56
CA GLY A 289 -6.81 0.83 35.63
C GLY A 289 -7.11 -0.62 35.25
N ASN A 290 -7.55 -0.90 34.02
CA ASN A 290 -7.71 -2.27 33.55
C ASN A 290 -6.36 -2.81 33.04
N TYR A 291 -5.43 -3.05 33.98
CA TYR A 291 -4.05 -3.40 33.68
C TYR A 291 -3.88 -4.77 33.01
N SER A 292 -4.88 -5.66 33.06
CA SER A 292 -4.87 -6.94 32.34
C SER A 292 -5.23 -6.81 30.85
N SER A 293 -5.55 -5.60 30.37
CA SER A 293 -5.88 -5.36 28.96
C SER A 293 -4.71 -5.67 28.03
N ARG A 294 -4.93 -6.49 27.00
CA ARG A 294 -3.92 -6.81 25.97
C ARG A 294 -4.46 -6.55 24.58
N VAL A 295 -3.56 -6.26 23.65
CA VAL A 295 -3.91 -6.10 22.23
C VAL A 295 -4.05 -7.49 21.62
N HIS A 296 -5.23 -7.78 21.09
CA HIS A 296 -5.48 -8.98 20.28
C HIS A 296 -6.16 -8.59 18.98
N LEU A 297 -5.41 -8.65 17.87
CA LEU A 297 -5.89 -8.27 16.55
C LEU A 297 -6.18 -9.51 15.70
N ILE A 298 -7.47 -9.83 15.53
CA ILE A 298 -7.91 -10.92 14.65
C ILE A 298 -7.81 -10.44 13.19
N GLY A 299 -7.25 -11.27 12.31
CA GLY A 299 -7.10 -10.94 10.88
C GLY A 299 -5.92 -10.02 10.53
N HIS A 300 -5.15 -9.55 11.52
CA HIS A 300 -3.99 -8.67 11.31
C HIS A 300 -2.67 -9.37 11.68
N TYR A 301 -2.42 -10.53 11.06
CA TYR A 301 -1.26 -11.39 11.34
C TYR A 301 0.09 -10.66 11.18
N TYR A 302 0.17 -9.72 10.24
CA TYR A 302 1.37 -8.93 9.95
C TYR A 302 1.78 -7.97 11.08
N LEU A 303 0.88 -7.68 12.04
CA LEU A 303 1.18 -6.88 13.23
C LEU A 303 1.41 -7.72 14.47
N ARG A 304 1.34 -9.05 14.38
CA ARG A 304 1.43 -9.94 15.54
C ARG A 304 2.75 -9.77 16.30
N GLY A 305 3.87 -9.56 15.58
CA GLY A 305 5.16 -9.28 16.19
C GLY A 305 5.14 -8.01 17.04
N GLN A 306 4.67 -6.90 16.45
CA GLN A 306 4.59 -5.61 17.13
C GLN A 306 3.61 -5.62 18.31
N CYS A 307 2.46 -6.29 18.16
CA CYS A 307 1.51 -6.48 19.27
C CYS A 307 2.08 -7.31 20.41
N ARG A 308 2.92 -8.32 20.13
CA ARG A 308 3.62 -9.10 21.16
C ARG A 308 4.62 -8.25 21.93
N LYS A 309 5.42 -7.42 21.25
CA LYS A 309 6.34 -6.47 21.89
C LYS A 309 5.58 -5.52 22.82
N PHE A 310 4.48 -4.94 22.32
CA PHE A 310 3.62 -4.05 23.11
C PHE A 310 3.00 -4.78 24.33
N ASN A 311 2.46 -5.99 24.15
CA ASN A 311 1.87 -6.74 25.26
C ASN A 311 2.91 -7.12 26.33
N LYS A 312 4.13 -7.53 25.95
CA LYS A 312 5.24 -7.78 26.89
C LYS A 312 5.59 -6.54 27.70
N TYR A 313 5.57 -5.37 27.06
CA TYR A 313 5.78 -4.09 27.74
C TYR A 313 4.69 -3.81 28.78
N LEU A 314 3.41 -4.04 28.44
CA LEU A 314 2.30 -3.92 29.40
C LEU A 314 2.42 -4.92 30.56
N ASP A 315 2.81 -6.18 30.28
CA ASP A 315 3.04 -7.21 31.30
C ASP A 315 4.13 -6.78 32.29
N TYR A 316 5.25 -6.26 31.77
CA TYR A 316 6.35 -5.76 32.59
C TYR A 316 5.91 -4.63 33.52
N ILE A 317 5.20 -3.64 32.98
CA ILE A 317 4.68 -2.49 33.72
C ILE A 317 3.72 -2.91 34.82
N GLN A 318 2.77 -3.78 34.48
CA GLN A 318 1.79 -4.30 35.44
C GLN A 318 2.50 -5.04 36.59
N LYS A 319 3.42 -5.95 36.27
CA LYS A 319 4.13 -6.72 37.30
C LYS A 319 4.95 -5.80 38.21
N LYS A 320 5.66 -4.83 37.64
CA LYS A 320 6.58 -3.97 38.38
C LYS A 320 5.90 -2.98 39.32
N TRP A 321 4.71 -2.47 38.98
CA TRP A 321 4.09 -1.35 39.72
C TRP A 321 2.68 -1.63 40.25
N THR A 322 2.18 -2.86 40.10
CA THR A 322 0.88 -3.26 40.67
C THR A 322 0.96 -4.48 41.58
N GLU A 323 1.84 -5.45 41.31
CA GLU A 323 1.91 -6.71 42.10
C GLU A 323 2.83 -6.59 43.34
N ASP A 324 3.80 -5.67 43.33
CA ASP A 324 4.79 -5.48 44.41
C ASP A 324 4.24 -4.76 45.66
N LYS A 325 2.92 -4.54 45.73
CA LYS A 325 2.21 -4.00 46.90
C LYS A 325 1.35 -5.05 47.63
N SER A 326 1.41 -6.33 47.26
CA SER A 326 0.89 -7.38 48.15
C SER A 326 1.80 -7.45 49.38
N PRO A 327 1.32 -7.08 50.58
CA PRO A 327 2.16 -7.10 51.76
C PRO A 327 2.67 -8.52 51.97
N MET A 328 3.98 -8.65 52.18
CA MET A 328 4.53 -9.70 53.05
C MET A 328 3.86 -9.54 54.42
N ALA A 329 2.63 -10.04 54.54
CA ALA A 329 1.91 -10.14 55.79
C ALA A 329 2.50 -11.31 56.56
N ARG A 330 3.47 -10.96 57.42
CA ARG A 330 3.71 -11.53 58.75
C ARG A 330 3.52 -13.05 58.87
N THR A 331 4.63 -13.76 58.77
CA THR A 331 4.94 -14.76 59.81
C THR A 331 6.09 -14.20 60.63
N SER A 332 5.77 -13.19 61.44
CA SER A 332 6.51 -12.92 62.66
C SER A 332 5.98 -13.89 63.70
N ASP A 333 6.82 -14.83 64.08
CA ASP A 333 7.01 -15.35 65.43
C ASP A 333 5.89 -15.05 66.43
N SER A 334 5.22 -16.12 66.87
CA SER A 334 4.68 -16.21 68.21
C SER A 334 5.05 -17.59 68.76
N ASP A 335 6.10 -17.55 69.58
CA ASP A 335 6.50 -18.43 70.70
C ASP A 335 5.74 -19.75 70.93
#